data_AF-A0A2V9AJB2-F1
#
_entry.id   AF-A0A2V9AJB2-F1
#
_cell.length_a   1.000
_cell.length_b   1.000
_cell.length_c   1.000
_cell.angle_alpha   90.00
_cell.angle_beta   90.00
_cell.angle_gamma   90.00
#
_symmetry.space_group_name_H-M   'P 1'
#
loop_
_entity.id
_entity.type
_entity.pdbx_description
1 polymer ?
#
loop_
_entity_poly.entity_id
_entity_poly.type
_entity_poly.pdbx_seq_one_letter_code
_entity_poly.pdbx_strand_id
1 'polypeptide(L)'
;MQESEAHGVPTWLVMAFAVVVPLILATLFRGLLEWSNRISECAEWNTASCLATAARNNRIVLLHGLAQLIFVALGAWRLGRSTQARVAFLLISIPWSGVVFFFWFFGAMAK
;
A
#
# COMPACT_ATOMS: atom_id res chain seq x y z
N MET A 1 16.50 -11.84 41.53
CA MET A 1 16.28 -12.45 40.20
C MET A 1 15.04 -11.79 39.63
N GLN A 2 15.22 -10.72 38.85
CA GLN A 2 14.12 -9.96 38.24
C GLN A 2 13.75 -10.64 36.92
N GLU A 3 12.45 -10.92 36.78
CA GLU A 3 11.88 -11.61 35.65
C GLU A 3 12.15 -10.85 34.35
N SER A 4 12.58 -11.61 33.36
CA SER A 4 12.84 -11.18 32.00
C SER A 4 11.54 -10.75 31.33
N GLU A 5 11.20 -9.45 31.37
CA GLU A 5 10.19 -8.88 30.48
C GLU A 5 10.71 -8.94 29.04
N ALA A 6 10.49 -10.08 28.39
CA ALA A 6 10.52 -10.15 26.94
C ALA A 6 9.36 -9.29 26.42
N HIS A 7 9.58 -7.97 26.33
CA HIS A 7 8.65 -7.03 25.73
C HIS A 7 8.51 -7.34 24.23
N GLY A 8 7.68 -8.33 23.92
CA GLY A 8 7.16 -8.52 22.57
C GLY A 8 6.42 -7.26 22.14
N VAL A 9 6.49 -6.94 20.84
CA VAL A 9 5.76 -5.79 20.29
C VAL A 9 4.28 -5.91 20.66
N PRO A 10 3.69 -4.90 21.32
CA PRO A 10 2.28 -4.93 21.72
C PRO A 10 1.36 -5.22 20.53
N THR A 11 0.39 -6.13 20.71
CA THR A 11 -0.53 -6.54 19.64
C THR A 11 -1.30 -5.37 19.04
N TRP A 12 -1.65 -4.36 19.83
CA TRP A 12 -2.35 -3.16 19.36
C TRP A 12 -1.48 -2.33 18.39
N LEU A 13 -0.16 -2.28 18.59
CA LEU A 13 0.75 -1.61 17.66
C LEU A 13 0.78 -2.35 16.33
N VAL A 14 0.83 -3.67 16.36
CA VAL A 14 0.80 -4.51 15.15
C VAL A 14 -0.48 -4.28 14.34
N MET A 15 -1.63 -4.21 15.01
CA MET A 15 -2.91 -3.90 14.38
C MET A 15 -2.94 -2.47 13.84
N ALA A 16 -2.43 -1.49 14.59
CA ALA A 16 -2.32 -0.11 14.12
C ALA A 16 -1.47 -0.01 12.84
N PHE A 17 -0.31 -0.68 12.80
CA PHE A 17 0.52 -0.74 11.59
C PHE A 17 -0.20 -1.40 10.41
N ALA A 18 -0.95 -2.48 10.64
CA ALA A 18 -1.72 -3.16 9.61
C ALA A 18 -2.76 -2.25 8.94
N VAL A 19 -3.29 -1.26 9.66
CA VAL A 19 -4.28 -0.30 9.16
C VAL A 19 -3.62 0.95 8.58
N VAL A 20 -2.66 1.53 9.29
CA VAL A 20 -2.09 2.85 8.95
C VAL A 20 -1.14 2.77 7.76
N VAL A 21 -0.32 1.73 7.64
CA VAL A 21 0.68 1.66 6.56
C VAL A 21 0.05 1.57 5.17
N PRO A 22 -0.99 0.74 4.92
CA PRO A 22 -1.68 0.75 3.63
C PRO A 22 -2.26 2.13 3.26
N LEU A 23 -2.77 2.89 4.23
CA LEU A 23 -3.27 4.25 4.01
C LEU A 23 -2.17 5.25 3.63
N ILE A 24 -1.02 5.17 4.29
CA ILE A 24 0.15 6.00 3.97
C ILE A 24 0.62 5.68 2.54
N LEU A 25 0.74 4.39 2.20
CA LEU A 25 1.10 3.98 0.85
C LEU A 25 0.10 4.49 -0.19
N ALA A 26 -1.20 4.42 0.09
CA ALA A 26 -2.22 4.90 -0.84
C ALA A 26 -2.11 6.41 -1.09
N THR A 27 -1.90 7.17 -0.01
CA THR A 27 -1.73 8.62 -0.06
C THR A 27 -0.50 9.02 -0.88
N LEU A 28 0.64 8.35 -0.65
CA LEU A 28 1.88 8.61 -1.39
C LEU A 28 1.73 8.34 -2.89
N PHE A 29 1.16 7.18 -3.24
CA PHE A 29 1.02 6.78 -4.64
C PHE A 29 -0.03 7.61 -5.39
N ARG A 30 -1.08 8.08 -4.72
CA ARG A 30 -1.98 9.07 -5.30
C ARG A 30 -1.28 10.39 -5.59
N GLY A 31 -0.46 10.89 -4.66
CA GLY A 31 0.34 12.08 -4.89
C GLY A 31 1.24 11.93 -6.13
N LEU A 32 1.85 10.75 -6.30
CA LEU A 32 2.64 10.42 -7.48
C LEU A 32 1.81 10.39 -8.78
N LEU A 33 0.58 9.84 -8.75
CA LEU A 33 -0.33 9.86 -9.90
C LEU A 33 -0.79 11.27 -10.26
N GLU A 34 -1.23 12.05 -9.27
CA GLU A 34 -1.65 13.44 -9.47
C GLU A 34 -0.50 14.29 -10.04
N TRP A 35 0.71 14.08 -9.53
CA TRP A 35 1.92 14.73 -10.04
C TRP A 35 2.28 14.26 -11.46
N SER A 36 2.20 12.95 -11.73
CA SER A 36 2.41 12.38 -13.07
C SER A 36 1.43 12.96 -14.09
N ASN A 37 0.16 13.10 -13.71
CA ASN A 37 -0.89 13.70 -14.54
C ASN A 37 -0.64 15.19 -14.78
N ARG A 38 -0.16 15.95 -13.80
CA ARG A 38 0.19 17.38 -13.97
C ARG A 38 1.33 17.62 -14.97
N ILE A 39 2.27 16.69 -15.07
CA ILE A 39 3.41 16.79 -16.01
C ILE A 39 3.01 16.31 -17.41
N SER A 40 1.84 15.68 -17.55
CA SER A 40 1.38 15.19 -18.83
C SER A 40 0.97 16.33 -19.74
N GLU A 41 1.70 16.50 -20.84
CA GLU A 41 1.29 17.30 -21.99
C GLU A 41 0.44 16.45 -22.96
N CYS A 42 -0.51 15.66 -22.44
CA CYS A 42 -1.43 14.90 -23.27
C CYS A 42 -2.39 15.89 -23.96
N ALA A 43 -1.91 16.48 -25.04
CA ALA A 43 -2.71 17.25 -25.96
C ALA A 43 -3.48 16.28 -26.86
N GLU A 44 -4.77 16.55 -27.08
CA GLU A 44 -5.72 15.69 -27.83
C GLU A 44 -5.19 15.20 -29.20
N TRP A 45 -4.24 15.91 -29.79
CA TRP A 45 -3.68 15.63 -31.11
C TRP A 45 -2.40 14.77 -31.09
N ASN A 46 -1.79 14.50 -29.93
CA ASN A 46 -0.56 13.70 -29.81
C ASN A 46 -0.79 12.42 -28.98
N THR A 47 -1.33 11.41 -29.64
CA THR A 47 -1.62 10.09 -29.05
C THR A 47 -0.40 9.39 -28.45
N ALA A 48 0.81 9.65 -28.95
CA ALA A 48 2.05 9.07 -28.41
C ALA A 48 2.36 9.60 -27.00
N SER A 49 2.12 10.89 -26.74
CA SER A 49 2.31 11.50 -25.42
C SER A 49 1.32 10.96 -24.37
N CYS A 50 0.08 10.69 -24.80
CA CYS A 50 -0.96 10.12 -23.96
C CYS A 50 -0.68 8.64 -23.65
N LEU A 51 -0.20 7.85 -24.62
CA LEU A 51 0.25 6.47 -24.39
C LEU A 51 1.41 6.38 -23.39
N ALA A 52 2.38 7.30 -23.49
CA ALA A 52 3.50 7.36 -22.55
C ALA A 52 3.04 7.69 -21.11
N THR A 53 2.07 8.60 -20.98
CA THR A 53 1.47 8.96 -19.68
C THR A 53 0.69 7.79 -19.09
N ALA A 54 -0.15 7.13 -19.89
CA ALA A 54 -0.90 5.95 -19.47
C ALA A 54 0.04 4.81 -19.03
N ALA A 55 1.12 4.56 -19.78
CA ALA A 55 2.13 3.56 -19.41
C ALA A 55 2.83 3.90 -18.09
N ARG A 56 3.16 5.18 -17.85
CA ARG A 56 3.72 5.63 -16.56
C ARG A 56 2.73 5.43 -15.42
N ASN A 57 1.47 5.83 -15.59
CA ASN A 57 0.44 5.67 -14.55
C ASN A 57 0.20 4.20 -14.22
N ASN A 58 0.15 3.33 -15.24
CA ASN A 58 0.01 1.89 -15.03
C ASN A 58 1.19 1.29 -14.23
N ARG A 59 2.41 1.78 -14.46
CA ARG A 59 3.58 1.38 -13.63
C ARG A 59 3.45 1.85 -12.19
N ILE A 60 2.94 3.07 -11.96
CA ILE A 60 2.71 3.60 -10.60
C ILE A 60 1.65 2.75 -9.88
N VAL A 61 0.58 2.35 -10.57
CA VAL A 61 -0.45 1.43 -10.05
C VAL A 61 0.16 0.08 -9.65
N LEU A 62 0.95 -0.51 -10.55
CA LEU A 62 1.61 -1.78 -10.30
C LEU A 62 2.56 -1.71 -9.10
N LEU A 63 3.38 -0.65 -9.01
CA LEU A 63 4.30 -0.43 -7.90
C LEU A 63 3.56 -0.24 -6.57
N HIS A 64 2.38 0.39 -6.57
CA HIS A 64 1.56 0.49 -5.37
C HIS A 64 1.08 -0.89 -4.90
N GLY A 65 0.57 -1.72 -5.82
CA GLY A 65 0.13 -3.08 -5.50
C GLY A 65 1.29 -3.93 -4.95
N LEU A 66 2.46 -3.86 -5.59
CA LEU A 66 3.67 -4.52 -5.12
C LEU A 66 4.11 -4.02 -3.74
N ALA A 67 4.04 -2.71 -3.47
CA ALA A 67 4.38 -2.15 -2.17
C ALA A 67 3.46 -2.67 -1.06
N GLN A 68 2.16 -2.79 -1.32
CA GLN A 68 1.22 -3.39 -0.36
C GLN A 68 1.52 -4.88 -0.13
N LEU A 69 1.80 -5.65 -1.18
CA LEU A 69 2.18 -7.06 -1.05
C LEU A 69 3.48 -7.24 -0.26
N ILE A 70 4.50 -6.42 -0.54
CA ILE A 70 5.76 -6.41 0.20
C ILE A 70 5.52 -6.08 1.67
N PHE A 71 4.67 -5.09 1.97
CA PHE A 71 4.30 -4.75 3.35
C PHE A 71 3.67 -5.94 4.08
N VAL A 72 2.69 -6.62 3.46
CA VAL A 72 2.04 -7.80 4.06
C VAL A 72 3.06 -8.92 4.27
N ALA A 73 3.90 -9.22 3.28
CA ALA A 73 4.91 -10.27 3.37
C ALA A 73 5.96 -9.99 4.46
N LEU A 74 6.52 -8.78 4.48
CA LEU A 74 7.51 -8.37 5.49
C LEU A 74 6.90 -8.30 6.89
N GLY A 75 5.69 -7.76 7.03
CA GLY A 75 4.97 -7.70 8.30
C GLY A 75 4.71 -9.10 8.87
N ALA A 76 4.22 -10.02 8.04
CA ALA A 76 3.98 -11.40 8.44
C ALA A 76 5.28 -12.15 8.80
N TRP A 77 6.37 -11.92 8.07
CA TRP A 77 7.68 -12.51 8.36
C TRP A 77 8.25 -11.96 9.69
N ARG A 78 8.18 -10.65 9.90
CA ARG A 78 8.65 -9.98 11.13
C ARG A 78 7.93 -10.48 12.38
N LEU A 79 6.65 -10.82 12.26
CA LEU A 79 5.80 -11.35 13.34
C LEU A 79 5.98 -12.86 13.58
N GLY A 80 6.86 -13.54 12.86
CA GLY A 80 7.05 -15.00 12.90
C GLY A 80 7.35 -15.62 14.27
N ARG A 81 7.58 -14.81 15.31
CA ARG A 81 7.76 -15.25 16.71
C ARG A 81 6.44 -15.50 17.47
N SER A 82 5.30 -14.94 17.04
CA SER A 82 3.99 -15.14 17.67
C SER A 82 2.94 -15.51 16.62
N THR A 83 2.53 -16.77 16.60
CA THR A 83 1.54 -17.32 15.66
C THR A 83 0.23 -16.54 15.70
N GLN A 84 -0.23 -16.16 16.90
CA GLN A 84 -1.49 -15.43 17.08
C GLN A 84 -1.43 -13.99 16.53
N ALA A 85 -0.34 -13.26 16.81
CA ALA A 85 -0.17 -11.90 16.29
C ALA A 85 -0.02 -11.87 14.77
N ARG A 86 0.66 -12.88 14.19
CA ARG A 86 0.80 -13.05 12.75
C ARG A 86 -0.54 -13.31 12.08
N VAL A 87 -1.36 -14.21 12.62
CA VAL A 87 -2.70 -14.50 12.07
C VAL A 87 -3.58 -13.26 12.14
N ALA A 88 -3.63 -12.57 13.29
CA ALA A 88 -4.40 -11.34 13.45
C ALA A 88 -3.94 -10.24 12.48
N PHE A 89 -2.63 -10.06 12.31
CA PHE A 89 -2.07 -9.13 11.34
C PHE A 89 -2.53 -9.46 9.92
N LEU A 90 -2.36 -10.71 9.47
CA LEU A 90 -2.71 -11.12 8.10
C LEU A 90 -4.20 -10.98 7.81
N LEU A 91 -5.06 -11.35 8.77
CA LEU A 91 -6.51 -11.25 8.64
C LEU A 91 -7.00 -9.80 8.48
N ILE A 92 -6.25 -8.83 9.01
CA ILE A 92 -6.57 -7.41 8.84
C ILE A 92 -5.87 -6.85 7.60
N SER A 93 -4.56 -7.06 7.49
CA SER A 93 -3.71 -6.42 6.50
C SER A 93 -4.07 -6.82 5.08
N ILE A 94 -4.41 -8.09 4.82
CA ILE A 94 -4.77 -8.57 3.48
C ILE A 94 -6.05 -7.90 2.96
N PRO A 95 -7.21 -8.05 3.62
CA PRO A 95 -8.44 -7.43 3.13
C PRO A 95 -8.36 -5.90 3.18
N TRP A 96 -7.73 -5.31 4.19
CA TRP A 96 -7.59 -3.87 4.28
C TRP A 96 -6.73 -3.28 3.17
N SER A 97 -5.59 -3.92 2.86
CA SER A 97 -4.76 -3.53 1.72
C SER A 97 -5.54 -3.61 0.42
N GLY A 98 -6.25 -4.72 0.19
CA GLY A 98 -7.11 -4.89 -0.99
C GLY A 98 -8.21 -3.82 -1.12
N VAL A 99 -8.90 -3.51 -0.02
CA VAL A 99 -9.92 -2.45 0.03
C VAL A 99 -9.30 -1.09 -0.27
N VAL A 100 -8.21 -0.73 0.39
CA VAL A 100 -7.52 0.54 0.19
C VAL A 100 -7.04 0.67 -1.27
N PHE A 101 -6.44 -0.39 -1.81
CA PHE A 101 -6.04 -0.47 -3.22
C PHE A 101 -7.25 -0.21 -4.14
N PHE A 102 -8.32 -0.99 -3.95
CA PHE A 102 -9.49 -0.96 -4.84
C PHE A 102 -10.19 0.41 -4.82
N PHE A 103 -10.53 0.92 -3.64
CA PHE A 103 -11.22 2.20 -3.53
C PHE A 103 -10.41 3.37 -4.07
N TRP A 104 -9.08 3.35 -3.87
CA TRP A 104 -8.23 4.44 -4.34
C TRP A 104 -7.98 4.40 -5.85
N PHE A 105 -7.84 3.22 -6.46
CA PHE A 105 -7.66 3.14 -7.92
C PHE A 105 -8.94 3.34 -8.70
N PHE A 106 -10.07 2.77 -8.26
CA PHE A 106 -11.35 3.06 -8.92
C PHE A 106 -11.76 4.53 -8.76
N GLY A 107 -11.51 5.13 -7.59
CA GLY A 107 -11.73 6.56 -7.39
C GLY A 107 -10.81 7.46 -8.22
N ALA A 108 -9.61 7.00 -8.56
CA ALA A 108 -8.66 7.72 -9.41
C ALA A 108 -8.93 7.55 -10.91
N MET A 109 -9.51 6.42 -11.36
CA MET A 109 -9.89 6.19 -12.76
C MET A 109 -11.26 6.77 -13.13
N ALA A 110 -12.12 7.06 -12.15
CA ALA A 110 -13.43 7.68 -12.37
C ALA A 110 -13.38 9.21 -12.53
N LYS A 111 -12.19 9.82 -12.47
CA LYS A 111 -11.94 11.24 -12.69
C LYS A 111 -11.06 11.43 -13.92
#